data_AF-A0A7C4WVC7-F1
#
_entry.id   AF-A0A7C4WVC7-F1
#
_cell.length_a   1.000
_cell.length_b   1.000
_cell.length_c   1.000
_cell.angle_alpha   90.00
_cell.angle_beta   90.00
_cell.angle_gamma   90.00
#
_symmetry.space_group_name_H-M   'P 1'
#
loop_
_entity.id
_entity.type
_entity.pdbx_description
1 polymer ?
#
loop_
_entity_poly.entity_id
_entity_poly.type
_entity_poly.pdbx_seq_one_letter_code
_entity_poly.pdbx_strand_id
1 'polypeptide(L)'
;MMPLFQITYFWKDTSSTSNDTRIFLIVIIVLFAVVVLYALINYLIQKSKETNKSQQAKPVSQRSLQRSAQSSGFSSIESEFLSFYAQKLAVYNYREILRDKNKLDRFLRDIYHYIEKNSKTEQEAEELKKKLFLIREAHSFRLHSSKTLRSTHEIPKMTPLSLVTSHDAHYATILLANENDGLYVEYPRDAFGDLIKFAIGTKLSVYFYTGNHAGFQFKTVIKEKIKSKSIPMLKLKHTHSVTALPYRKHDRKSVRMECSIYRASIRTANTGNGVKRLLQSENTPLPGILTDVS
;
A
#
# COMPACT_ATOMS: atom_id res chain seq x y z
N MET A 1 -24.41 -91.02 5.95
CA MET A 1 -23.59 -91.73 6.96
C MET A 1 -22.82 -90.69 7.76
N MET A 2 -23.09 -90.59 9.07
CA MET A 2 -22.20 -89.94 10.05
C MET A 2 -20.92 -90.80 10.24
N PRO A 3 -19.82 -90.18 10.70
CA PRO A 3 -19.45 -90.22 12.13
C PRO A 3 -19.08 -88.82 12.66
N LEU A 4 -19.61 -88.31 13.79
CA LEU A 4 -19.35 -88.63 15.21
C LEU A 4 -17.92 -88.26 15.71
N PHE A 5 -17.88 -87.08 16.35
CA PHE A 5 -17.10 -86.59 17.51
C PHE A 5 -15.70 -87.13 17.85
N GLN A 6 -14.79 -86.20 18.18
CA GLN A 6 -14.19 -86.12 19.53
C GLN A 6 -13.57 -84.72 19.76
N ILE A 7 -14.22 -83.91 20.60
CA ILE A 7 -13.60 -82.72 21.24
C ILE A 7 -13.24 -83.15 22.64
N THR A 8 -11.95 -83.29 22.92
CA THR A 8 -11.44 -83.52 24.27
C THR A 8 -11.55 -82.22 25.07
N TYR A 9 -12.53 -82.17 25.96
CA TYR A 9 -12.59 -81.17 27.02
C TYR A 9 -11.49 -81.46 28.04
N PHE A 10 -10.48 -80.60 28.08
CA PHE A 10 -9.47 -80.60 29.14
C PHE A 10 -9.96 -79.71 30.28
N TRP A 11 -10.73 -80.28 31.20
CA TRP A 11 -10.96 -79.68 32.51
C TRP A 11 -9.75 -79.98 33.40
N LYS A 12 -9.06 -78.94 33.87
CA LYS A 12 -8.20 -79.02 35.05
C LYS A 12 -8.60 -77.90 35.99
N ASP A 13 -9.39 -78.28 37.00
CA ASP A 13 -9.60 -77.47 38.19
C ASP A 13 -8.33 -77.50 39.04
N THR A 14 -7.79 -76.32 39.35
CA THR A 14 -7.11 -76.09 40.64
C THR A 14 -7.38 -74.66 41.08
N SER A 15 -8.15 -74.60 42.17
CA SER A 15 -8.36 -73.51 43.12
C SER A 15 -7.16 -72.59 43.39
N SER A 16 -7.50 -71.33 43.72
CA SER A 16 -6.64 -70.17 44.03
C SER A 16 -6.41 -69.31 42.79
N THR A 17 -6.99 -68.11 42.67
CA THR A 17 -6.77 -67.00 43.61
C THR A 17 -7.84 -65.94 43.34
N SER A 18 -8.42 -65.30 44.36
CA SER A 18 -9.31 -64.12 44.19
C SER A 18 -8.68 -62.97 43.40
N ASN A 19 -7.38 -63.06 43.14
CA ASN A 19 -6.61 -62.15 42.29
C ASN A 19 -6.87 -62.36 40.79
N ASP A 20 -7.16 -63.57 40.29
CA ASP A 20 -7.38 -63.77 38.83
C ASP A 20 -8.71 -63.20 38.36
N THR A 21 -9.77 -63.33 39.17
CA THR A 21 -11.06 -62.67 38.89
C THR A 21 -10.94 -61.15 39.00
N ARG A 22 -10.11 -60.64 39.92
CA ARG A 22 -9.79 -59.20 40.03
C ARG A 22 -8.96 -58.70 38.84
N ILE A 23 -7.97 -59.46 38.38
CA ILE A 23 -7.15 -59.12 37.20
C ILE A 23 -8.04 -59.10 35.95
N PHE A 24 -8.92 -60.10 35.79
CA PHE A 24 -9.86 -60.14 34.67
C PHE A 24 -10.84 -58.94 34.68
N LEU A 25 -11.36 -58.55 35.85
CA LEU A 25 -12.20 -57.35 35.99
C LEU A 25 -11.43 -56.07 35.69
N ILE A 26 -10.18 -55.94 36.13
CA ILE A 26 -9.33 -54.78 35.84
C ILE A 26 -9.10 -54.67 34.32
N VAL A 27 -8.82 -55.78 33.64
CA VAL A 27 -8.62 -55.80 32.18
C VAL A 27 -9.89 -55.35 31.45
N ILE A 28 -11.07 -55.81 31.87
CA ILE A 28 -12.35 -55.37 31.28
C ILE A 28 -12.60 -53.88 31.51
N ILE A 29 -12.34 -53.36 32.71
CA ILE A 29 -12.51 -51.94 33.03
C ILE A 29 -11.56 -51.07 32.20
N VAL A 30 -10.30 -51.50 32.05
CA VAL A 30 -9.32 -50.79 31.22
C VAL A 30 -9.74 -50.79 29.75
N LEU A 31 -10.23 -51.92 29.24
CA LEU A 31 -10.68 -52.03 27.85
C LEU A 31 -11.92 -51.17 27.60
N PHE A 32 -12.87 -51.13 28.55
CA PHE A 32 -14.03 -50.23 28.49
C PHE A 32 -13.61 -48.76 28.54
N ALA A 33 -12.65 -48.40 29.41
CA ALA A 33 -12.12 -47.05 29.49
C ALA A 33 -11.47 -46.61 28.16
N VAL A 34 -10.72 -47.49 27.50
CA VAL A 34 -10.11 -47.22 26.19
C VAL A 34 -11.18 -46.98 25.11
N VAL A 35 -12.25 -47.78 25.09
CA VAL A 35 -13.36 -47.60 24.14
C VAL A 35 -14.09 -46.28 24.37
N VAL A 36 -14.37 -45.92 25.62
CA VAL A 36 -15.02 -44.65 25.98
C VAL A 36 -14.14 -43.45 25.62
N LEU A 37 -12.82 -43.56 25.85
CA LEU A 37 -11.86 -42.49 25.54
C LEU A 37 -11.74 -42.29 24.02
N TYR A 38 -11.72 -43.39 23.25
CA TYR A 38 -11.74 -43.35 21.78
C TYR A 38 -13.03 -42.72 21.24
N ALA A 39 -14.19 -43.06 21.83
CA ALA A 39 -15.48 -42.47 21.46
C ALA A 39 -15.54 -40.96 21.77
N LEU A 40 -15.02 -40.54 22.93
CA LEU A 40 -14.95 -39.12 23.32
C LEU A 40 -14.03 -38.31 22.39
N ILE A 41 -12.87 -38.86 22.04
CA ILE A 41 -11.94 -38.21 21.10
C ILE A 41 -12.61 -38.04 19.73
N ASN A 42 -13.27 -39.08 19.21
CA ASN A 42 -13.97 -38.98 17.93
C ASN A 42 -15.16 -38.03 17.97
N TYR A 43 -15.89 -37.96 19.08
CA TYR A 43 -16.96 -36.98 19.28
C TYR A 43 -16.43 -35.54 19.31
N LEU A 44 -15.31 -35.30 20.01
CA LEU A 44 -14.65 -33.99 20.05
C LEU A 44 -14.09 -33.58 18.69
N ILE A 45 -13.53 -34.52 17.92
CA ILE A 45 -13.04 -34.27 16.55
C ILE A 45 -14.22 -33.97 15.61
N GLN A 46 -15.36 -34.67 15.74
CA GLN A 46 -16.55 -34.36 14.95
C GLN A 46 -17.15 -32.99 15.31
N LYS A 47 -17.23 -32.66 16.60
CA LYS A 47 -17.69 -31.34 17.07
C LYS A 47 -16.77 -30.20 16.63
N SER A 48 -15.46 -30.44 16.61
CA SER A 48 -14.46 -29.54 16.01
C SER A 48 -14.67 -29.35 14.51
N LYS A 49 -14.99 -30.43 13.77
CA LYS A 49 -15.30 -30.36 12.33
C LYS A 49 -16.63 -29.68 12.03
N GLU A 50 -17.63 -29.75 12.92
CA GLU A 50 -18.88 -28.99 12.79
C GLU A 50 -18.69 -27.50 13.09
N THR A 51 -17.85 -27.14 14.07
CA THR A 51 -17.53 -25.73 14.36
C THR A 51 -16.73 -25.07 13.23
N ASN A 52 -16.00 -25.86 12.43
CA ASN A 52 -15.24 -25.41 11.27
C ASN A 52 -15.96 -25.60 9.91
N LYS A 53 -17.14 -26.23 9.88
CA LYS A 53 -17.98 -26.25 8.69
C LYS A 53 -18.70 -24.91 8.57
N SER A 54 -18.03 -24.00 7.89
CA SER A 54 -18.64 -22.90 7.13
C SER A 54 -19.72 -22.13 7.87
N GLN A 55 -19.31 -21.05 8.54
CA GLN A 55 -20.07 -19.81 8.42
C GLN A 55 -20.32 -19.58 6.93
N GLN A 56 -21.46 -20.05 6.41
CA GLN A 56 -21.99 -19.57 5.15
C GLN A 56 -22.13 -18.06 5.35
N ALA A 57 -21.17 -17.33 4.79
CA ALA A 57 -21.13 -15.89 4.84
C ALA A 57 -22.50 -15.40 4.34
N LYS A 58 -23.32 -14.88 5.26
CA LYS A 58 -24.54 -14.17 4.89
C LYS A 58 -24.15 -13.18 3.79
N PRO A 59 -24.92 -13.08 2.69
CA PRO A 59 -24.61 -12.13 1.63
C PRO A 59 -24.42 -10.76 2.26
N VAL A 60 -23.20 -10.23 2.16
CA VAL A 60 -22.84 -8.98 2.82
C VAL A 60 -23.75 -7.90 2.25
N SER A 61 -24.57 -7.28 3.10
CA SER A 61 -25.55 -6.30 2.65
C SER A 61 -24.85 -5.14 1.93
N GLN A 62 -25.39 -4.69 0.79
CA GLN A 62 -24.82 -3.59 0.01
C GLN A 62 -24.59 -2.34 0.86
N ARG A 63 -25.53 -2.03 1.77
CA ARG A 63 -25.41 -0.92 2.73
C ARG A 63 -24.20 -1.07 3.67
N SER A 64 -23.88 -2.28 4.11
CA SER A 64 -22.70 -2.52 4.96
C SER A 64 -21.38 -2.37 4.20
N LEU A 65 -21.36 -2.76 2.91
CA LEU A 65 -20.23 -2.50 2.02
C LEU A 65 -20.06 -0.99 1.81
N GLN A 66 -21.14 -0.27 1.48
CA GLN A 66 -21.11 1.17 1.28
C GLN A 66 -20.61 1.92 2.52
N ARG A 67 -21.09 1.57 3.72
CA ARG A 67 -20.58 2.14 4.99
C ARG A 67 -19.09 1.83 5.21
N SER A 68 -18.63 0.64 4.82
CA SER A 68 -17.22 0.27 4.91
C SER A 68 -16.35 1.13 3.99
N ALA A 69 -16.84 1.46 2.78
CA ALA A 69 -16.17 2.38 1.87
C ALA A 69 -16.16 3.82 2.40
N GLN A 70 -17.31 4.32 2.85
CA GLN A 70 -17.40 5.67 3.43
C GLN A 70 -16.49 5.83 4.65
N SER A 71 -16.43 4.83 5.54
CA SER A 71 -15.53 4.85 6.70
C SER A 71 -14.05 4.75 6.33
N SER A 72 -13.73 4.30 5.11
CA SER A 72 -12.38 4.32 4.55
C SER A 72 -12.06 5.62 3.81
N GLY A 73 -12.97 6.61 3.83
CA GLY A 73 -12.77 7.94 3.28
C GLY A 73 -13.22 8.12 1.83
N PHE A 74 -13.94 7.14 1.25
CA PHE A 74 -14.55 7.26 -0.08
C PHE A 74 -15.81 8.13 -0.05
N SER A 75 -16.05 8.88 -1.13
CA SER A 75 -17.29 9.68 -1.25
C SER A 75 -18.51 8.76 -1.34
N SER A 76 -19.73 9.30 -1.18
CA SER A 76 -20.94 8.49 -1.25
C SER A 76 -21.09 7.79 -2.61
N ILE A 77 -20.77 8.51 -3.69
CA ILE A 77 -20.86 8.02 -5.08
C ILE A 77 -19.78 6.95 -5.34
N GLU A 78 -18.55 7.19 -4.90
CA GLU A 78 -17.45 6.21 -5.00
C GLU A 78 -17.77 4.94 -4.21
N SER A 79 -18.33 5.11 -3.01
CA SER A 79 -18.71 4.01 -2.13
C SER A 79 -19.81 3.15 -2.71
N GLU A 80 -20.80 3.77 -3.34
CA GLU A 80 -21.87 3.07 -4.05
C GLU A 80 -21.30 2.24 -5.21
N PHE A 81 -20.47 2.86 -6.06
CA PHE A 81 -19.81 2.18 -7.17
C PHE A 81 -18.99 0.97 -6.71
N LEU A 82 -18.11 1.15 -5.72
CA LEU A 82 -17.29 0.05 -5.21
C LEU A 82 -18.12 -1.03 -4.52
N SER A 83 -19.18 -0.66 -3.79
CA SER A 83 -20.07 -1.62 -3.14
C SER A 83 -20.84 -2.49 -4.13
N PHE A 84 -21.27 -1.91 -5.27
CA PHE A 84 -21.95 -2.63 -6.33
C PHE A 84 -21.05 -3.72 -6.91
N TYR A 85 -19.80 -3.39 -7.24
CA TYR A 85 -18.87 -4.39 -7.78
C TYR A 85 -18.35 -5.37 -6.74
N ALA A 86 -18.19 -4.96 -5.48
CA ALA A 86 -17.85 -5.88 -4.40
C ALA A 86 -18.90 -6.99 -4.24
N GLN A 87 -20.18 -6.66 -4.43
CA GLN A 87 -21.26 -7.63 -4.43
C GLN A 87 -21.24 -8.54 -5.67
N LYS A 88 -20.99 -7.98 -6.86
CA LYS A 88 -20.91 -8.75 -8.12
C LYS A 88 -19.74 -9.73 -8.15
N LEU A 89 -18.61 -9.34 -7.56
CA LEU A 89 -17.40 -10.16 -7.48
C LEU A 89 -17.36 -11.06 -6.23
N ALA A 90 -18.42 -11.07 -5.43
CA ALA A 90 -18.53 -11.86 -4.19
C ALA A 90 -17.32 -11.68 -3.25
N VAL A 91 -16.90 -10.43 -3.05
CA VAL A 91 -15.67 -10.11 -2.32
C VAL A 91 -15.86 -10.30 -0.82
N TYR A 92 -15.03 -11.15 -0.23
CA TYR A 92 -14.90 -11.31 1.22
C TYR A 92 -13.91 -10.31 1.81
N ASN A 93 -14.09 -9.95 3.09
CA ASN A 93 -13.18 -9.04 3.81
C ASN A 93 -13.00 -7.66 3.15
N TYR A 94 -14.08 -7.10 2.61
CA TYR A 94 -14.08 -5.80 1.91
C TYR A 94 -13.39 -4.68 2.70
N ARG A 95 -13.60 -4.61 4.03
CA ARG A 95 -12.95 -3.60 4.89
C ARG A 95 -11.43 -3.71 4.89
N GLU A 96 -10.88 -4.91 4.81
CA GLU A 96 -9.43 -5.12 4.78
C GLU A 96 -8.86 -4.71 3.42
N ILE A 97 -9.57 -5.04 2.34
CA ILE A 97 -9.22 -4.67 0.97
C ILE A 97 -9.10 -3.16 0.81
N LEU A 98 -10.00 -2.39 1.41
CA LEU A 98 -9.97 -0.93 1.34
C LEU A 98 -8.80 -0.30 2.10
N ARG A 99 -8.21 -0.98 3.09
CA ARG A 99 -7.11 -0.45 3.92
C ARG A 99 -5.74 -0.77 3.35
N ASP A 100 -5.60 -1.89 2.64
CA ASP A 100 -4.35 -2.32 2.03
C ASP A 100 -4.29 -1.92 0.55
N LYS A 101 -3.31 -1.06 0.21
CA LYS A 101 -3.09 -0.58 -1.16
C LYS A 101 -3.01 -1.72 -2.18
N ASN A 102 -2.30 -2.81 -1.86
CA ASN A 102 -2.10 -3.92 -2.78
C ASN A 102 -3.38 -4.72 -3.01
N LYS A 103 -4.18 -4.89 -1.96
CA LYS A 103 -5.47 -5.59 -2.05
C LYS A 103 -6.49 -4.74 -2.81
N LEU A 104 -6.53 -3.42 -2.56
CA LEU A 104 -7.36 -2.50 -3.31
C LEU A 104 -6.99 -2.48 -4.80
N ASP A 105 -5.70 -2.39 -5.14
CA ASP A 105 -5.25 -2.40 -6.54
C ASP A 105 -5.65 -3.71 -7.28
N ARG A 106 -5.61 -4.86 -6.58
CA ARG A 106 -6.11 -6.13 -7.13
C ARG A 106 -7.63 -6.08 -7.34
N PHE A 107 -8.38 -5.64 -6.34
CA PHE A 107 -9.83 -5.51 -6.44
C PHE A 107 -10.24 -4.59 -7.59
N LEU A 108 -9.58 -3.43 -7.75
CA LEU A 108 -9.86 -2.52 -8.87
C LEU A 108 -9.55 -3.17 -10.23
N ARG A 109 -8.51 -4.01 -10.32
CA ARG A 109 -8.21 -4.77 -11.54
C ARG A 109 -9.29 -5.82 -11.85
N ASP A 110 -9.83 -6.47 -10.83
CA ASP A 110 -10.93 -7.42 -11.00
C ASP A 110 -12.20 -6.71 -11.49
N ILE A 111 -12.48 -5.50 -10.98
CA ILE A 111 -13.56 -4.64 -11.49
C ILE A 111 -13.31 -4.29 -12.97
N TYR A 112 -12.08 -3.91 -13.33
CA TYR A 112 -11.73 -3.57 -14.70
C TYR A 112 -12.03 -4.73 -15.66
N HIS A 113 -11.56 -5.93 -15.34
CA HIS A 113 -11.83 -7.13 -16.15
C HIS A 113 -13.30 -7.51 -16.18
N TYR A 114 -14.03 -7.29 -15.08
CA TYR A 114 -15.47 -7.50 -15.05
C TYR A 114 -16.20 -6.54 -15.99
N ILE A 115 -15.83 -5.26 -16.00
CA ILE A 115 -16.39 -4.25 -16.92
C ILE A 115 -16.12 -4.68 -18.37
N GLU A 116 -14.89 -5.04 -18.71
CA GLU A 116 -14.55 -5.47 -20.08
C GLU A 116 -15.37 -6.67 -20.56
N LYS A 117 -15.63 -7.63 -19.67
CA LYS A 117 -16.36 -8.85 -20.02
C LYS A 117 -17.88 -8.67 -20.09
N ASN A 118 -18.45 -7.77 -19.29
CA ASN A 118 -19.90 -7.70 -19.06
C ASN A 118 -20.57 -6.42 -19.62
N SER A 119 -19.81 -5.49 -20.18
CA SER A 119 -20.38 -4.27 -20.77
C SER A 119 -21.13 -4.58 -22.05
N LYS A 120 -22.30 -3.96 -22.25
CA LYS A 120 -23.13 -4.17 -23.43
C LYS A 120 -22.64 -3.36 -24.63
N THR A 121 -22.05 -2.19 -24.36
CA THR A 121 -21.49 -1.29 -25.37
C THR A 121 -20.09 -0.83 -24.96
N GLU A 122 -19.27 -0.51 -25.96
CA GLU A 122 -17.91 0.01 -25.74
C GLU A 122 -17.93 1.37 -25.01
N GLN A 123 -18.89 2.23 -25.36
CA GLN A 123 -19.03 3.55 -24.71
C GLN A 123 -19.33 3.42 -23.21
N GLU A 124 -20.24 2.51 -22.83
CA GLU A 124 -20.55 2.25 -21.42
C GLU A 124 -19.32 1.70 -20.67
N ALA A 125 -18.57 0.80 -21.32
CA ALA A 125 -17.34 0.25 -20.76
C ALA A 125 -16.31 1.34 -20.47
N GLU A 126 -16.08 2.24 -21.42
CA GLU A 126 -15.14 3.36 -21.29
C GLU A 126 -15.54 4.34 -20.18
N GLU A 127 -16.83 4.65 -20.04
CA GLU A 127 -17.31 5.50 -18.95
C GLU A 127 -17.09 4.87 -17.56
N LEU A 128 -17.34 3.57 -17.43
CA LEU A 128 -17.13 2.83 -16.19
C LEU A 128 -15.64 2.69 -15.86
N LYS A 129 -14.80 2.41 -16.86
CA LYS A 129 -13.33 2.41 -16.73
C LYS A 129 -12.83 3.77 -16.28
N LYS A 130 -13.32 4.87 -16.88
CA LYS A 130 -12.98 6.23 -16.48
C LYS A 130 -13.30 6.49 -15.00
N LYS A 131 -14.51 6.12 -14.54
CA LYS A 131 -14.90 6.24 -13.13
C LYS A 131 -13.96 5.45 -12.21
N LEU A 132 -13.60 4.22 -12.60
CA LEU A 132 -12.67 3.37 -11.85
C LEU A 132 -11.29 4.02 -11.71
N PHE A 133 -10.75 4.58 -12.79
CA PHE A 133 -9.45 5.27 -12.76
C PHE A 133 -9.47 6.53 -11.90
N LEU A 134 -10.56 7.32 -11.96
CA LEU A 134 -10.73 8.49 -11.11
C LEU A 134 -10.78 8.12 -9.62
N ILE A 135 -11.47 7.03 -9.26
CA ILE A 135 -11.49 6.53 -7.88
C ILE A 135 -10.09 6.14 -7.42
N ARG A 136 -9.35 5.41 -8.25
CA ARG A 136 -7.98 4.96 -7.94
C ARG A 136 -7.04 6.13 -7.73
N GLU A 137 -7.12 7.14 -8.60
CA GLU A 137 -6.33 8.36 -8.53
C GLU A 137 -6.66 9.17 -7.26
N ALA A 138 -7.95 9.42 -7.01
CA ALA A 138 -8.38 10.19 -5.85
C ALA A 138 -8.01 9.50 -4.52
N HIS A 139 -8.06 8.16 -4.47
CA HIS A 139 -7.61 7.40 -3.30
C HIS A 139 -6.10 7.47 -3.12
N SER A 140 -5.33 7.32 -4.20
CA SER A 140 -3.87 7.45 -4.15
C SER A 140 -3.47 8.85 -3.67
N PHE A 141 -4.11 9.90 -4.18
CA PHE A 141 -3.91 11.27 -3.70
C PHE A 141 -4.15 11.43 -2.20
N ARG A 142 -5.24 10.86 -1.66
CA ARG A 142 -5.60 10.93 -0.23
C ARG A 142 -4.58 10.22 0.66
N LEU A 143 -4.10 9.03 0.27
CA LEU A 143 -3.08 8.30 1.02
C LEU A 143 -1.79 9.12 1.16
N HIS A 144 -1.35 9.78 0.08
CA HIS A 144 -0.14 10.60 0.10
C HIS A 144 -0.32 11.91 0.88
N SER A 145 -1.49 12.54 0.80
CA SER A 145 -1.81 13.78 1.54
C SER A 145 -1.85 13.58 3.07
N SER A 146 -2.19 12.38 3.53
CA SER A 146 -2.37 12.09 4.96
C SER A 146 -1.10 12.14 5.82
N LYS A 147 0.09 11.92 5.23
CA LYS A 147 1.36 11.90 5.97
C LYS A 147 1.99 13.29 6.01
N THR A 148 1.42 14.18 6.82
CA THR A 148 1.95 15.54 7.01
C THR A 148 3.09 15.53 8.03
N LEU A 149 4.33 15.68 7.57
CA LEU A 149 5.44 16.02 8.45
C LEU A 149 5.21 17.41 9.02
N ARG A 150 5.22 17.55 10.35
CA ARG A 150 4.99 18.83 11.02
C ARG A 150 6.30 19.51 11.40
N SER A 151 7.28 18.71 11.79
CA SER A 151 8.55 19.19 12.29
C SER A 151 9.74 18.64 11.51
N THR A 152 10.80 19.44 11.46
CA THR A 152 12.10 18.99 10.96
C THR A 152 12.74 17.88 11.81
N HIS A 153 12.32 17.71 13.05
CA HIS A 153 12.76 16.58 13.90
C HIS A 153 12.31 15.21 13.37
N GLU A 154 11.27 15.17 12.54
CA GLU A 154 10.74 13.94 11.97
C GLU A 154 11.48 13.52 10.68
N ILE A 155 12.41 14.35 10.19
CA ILE A 155 13.14 14.08 8.93
C ILE A 155 14.17 12.96 9.17
N PRO A 156 14.10 11.84 8.42
CA PRO A 156 15.08 10.76 8.56
C PRO A 156 16.50 11.20 8.17
N LYS A 157 17.51 10.65 8.84
CA LYS A 157 18.91 10.78 8.40
C LYS A 157 19.10 10.23 6.98
N MET A 158 20.14 10.71 6.30
CA MET A 158 20.47 10.43 4.90
C MET A 158 19.39 10.88 3.89
N THR A 159 18.49 11.78 4.29
CA THR A 159 17.52 12.36 3.36
C THR A 159 18.21 13.37 2.45
N PRO A 160 18.09 13.25 1.11
CA PRO A 160 18.57 14.26 0.17
C PRO A 160 17.76 15.57 0.33
N LEU A 161 18.47 16.70 0.42
CA LEU A 161 17.89 18.02 0.57
C LEU A 161 18.36 18.93 -0.59
N SER A 162 17.51 19.87 -0.97
CA SER A 162 17.86 20.98 -1.86
C SER A 162 17.75 22.29 -1.09
N LEU A 163 18.89 22.97 -0.93
CA LEU A 163 18.98 24.28 -0.29
C LEU A 163 18.77 25.36 -1.34
N VAL A 164 17.85 26.27 -1.08
CA VAL A 164 17.55 27.41 -1.94
C VAL A 164 17.81 28.70 -1.17
N THR A 165 18.70 29.51 -1.72
CA THR A 165 19.05 30.81 -1.13
C THR A 165 18.02 31.88 -1.50
N SER A 166 18.13 33.08 -0.93
CA SER A 166 17.29 34.23 -1.29
C SER A 166 17.47 34.73 -2.73
N HIS A 167 18.52 34.28 -3.43
CA HIS A 167 18.79 34.62 -4.83
C HIS A 167 18.39 33.47 -5.78
N ASP A 168 17.51 32.57 -5.33
CA ASP A 168 17.04 31.39 -6.07
C ASP A 168 18.16 30.47 -6.58
N ALA A 169 19.35 30.53 -5.97
CA ALA A 169 20.41 29.55 -6.22
C ALA A 169 20.09 28.23 -5.50
N HIS A 170 20.14 27.12 -6.23
CA HIS A 170 19.82 25.77 -5.78
C HIS A 170 21.09 24.95 -5.53
N TYR A 171 21.16 24.32 -4.36
CA TYR A 171 22.31 23.49 -3.97
C TYR A 171 21.86 22.16 -3.38
N ALA A 172 22.36 21.06 -3.93
CA ALA A 172 22.08 19.73 -3.40
C ALA A 172 22.94 19.44 -2.17
N THR A 173 22.36 18.77 -1.17
CA THR A 173 23.05 18.27 0.02
C THR A 173 22.32 17.05 0.58
N ILE A 174 22.90 16.41 1.59
CA ILE A 174 22.32 15.26 2.30
C ILE A 174 22.27 15.60 3.79
N LEU A 175 21.16 15.24 4.44
CA LEU A 175 21.04 15.31 5.90
C LEU A 175 21.89 14.21 6.54
N LEU A 176 22.99 14.56 7.18
CA LEU A 176 23.91 13.60 7.80
C LEU A 176 23.40 13.17 9.17
N ALA A 177 22.94 14.12 9.99
CA ALA A 177 22.38 13.86 11.32
C ALA A 177 21.24 14.84 11.64
N ASN A 178 20.30 14.36 12.45
CA ASN A 178 19.15 15.13 12.94
C ASN A 178 19.16 15.03 14.47
N GLU A 179 19.78 16.02 15.12
CA GLU A 179 19.96 16.05 16.56
C GLU A 179 19.05 17.11 17.19
N ASN A 180 18.82 17.04 18.50
CA ASN A 180 17.93 17.99 19.18
C ASN A 180 18.36 19.46 19.02
N ASP A 181 19.65 19.72 18.80
CA ASP A 181 20.22 21.05 18.72
C ASP A 181 20.32 21.61 17.28
N GLY A 182 20.07 20.80 16.26
CA GLY A 182 20.11 21.23 14.86
C GLY A 182 20.15 20.09 13.84
N LEU A 183 19.89 20.48 12.59
CA LEU A 183 20.07 19.62 11.42
C LEU A 183 21.50 19.76 10.90
N TYR A 184 22.23 18.65 10.81
CA TYR A 184 23.59 18.64 10.27
C TYR A 184 23.55 18.14 8.83
N VAL A 185 23.82 19.04 7.89
CA VAL A 185 23.82 18.74 6.45
C VAL A 185 25.24 18.80 5.91
N GLU A 186 25.49 18.04 4.85
CA GLU A 186 26.76 18.11 4.13
C GLU A 186 26.96 19.52 3.53
N TYR A 187 28.19 20.00 3.54
CA TYR A 187 28.51 21.29 2.92
C TYR A 187 28.36 21.18 1.39
N PRO A 188 27.47 21.96 0.75
CA PRO A 188 27.26 21.88 -0.69
C PRO A 188 28.53 22.20 -1.49
N ARG A 189 28.68 21.51 -2.62
CA ARG A 189 29.78 21.68 -3.56
C ARG A 189 29.27 22.19 -4.89
N ASP A 190 30.07 23.00 -5.55
CA ASP A 190 29.83 23.45 -6.92
C ASP A 190 30.14 22.32 -7.94
N ALA A 191 29.84 22.53 -9.21
CA ALA A 191 30.13 21.61 -10.31
C ALA A 191 31.63 21.25 -10.39
N PHE A 192 32.51 22.13 -9.92
CA PHE A 192 33.96 21.92 -9.86
C PHE A 192 34.44 21.24 -8.57
N GLY A 193 33.53 20.91 -7.64
CA GLY A 193 33.84 20.24 -6.37
C GLY A 193 34.23 21.17 -5.22
N ASP A 194 34.29 22.47 -5.46
CA ASP A 194 34.61 23.50 -4.46
C ASP A 194 33.45 23.77 -3.50
N LEU A 195 33.78 24.09 -2.25
CA LEU A 195 32.80 24.38 -1.20
C LEU A 195 32.12 25.74 -1.42
N ILE A 196 30.79 25.74 -1.48
CA ILE A 196 29.99 26.95 -1.69
C ILE A 196 29.90 27.77 -0.40
N LYS A 197 30.55 28.93 -0.37
CA LYS A 197 30.64 29.75 0.83
C LYS A 197 29.30 30.38 1.19
N PHE A 198 28.69 29.92 2.28
CA PHE A 198 27.54 30.58 2.88
C PHE A 198 27.96 31.56 3.99
N ALA A 199 27.17 32.59 4.28
CA ALA A 199 27.33 33.38 5.51
C ALA A 199 26.58 32.72 6.68
N ILE A 200 27.04 32.96 7.91
CA ILE A 200 26.25 32.57 9.09
C ILE A 200 25.04 33.48 9.15
N GLY A 201 23.86 32.95 9.49
CA GLY A 201 22.62 33.72 9.50
C GLY A 201 21.93 33.80 8.14
N THR A 202 22.49 33.23 7.06
CA THR A 202 21.81 33.14 5.77
C THR A 202 20.52 32.35 5.90
N LYS A 203 19.41 32.95 5.44
CA LYS A 203 18.09 32.31 5.36
C LYS A 203 18.05 31.38 4.15
N LEU A 204 17.52 30.18 4.35
CA LEU A 204 17.39 29.16 3.32
C LEU A 204 15.96 28.63 3.29
N SER A 205 15.47 28.34 2.08
CA SER A 205 14.33 27.45 1.87
C SER A 205 14.88 26.07 1.55
N VAL A 206 14.47 25.05 2.29
CA VAL A 206 14.95 23.68 2.13
C VAL A 206 13.83 22.83 1.59
N TYR A 207 14.08 22.12 0.50
CA TYR A 207 13.16 21.20 -0.14
C TYR A 207 13.66 19.77 0.03
N PHE A 208 12.75 18.84 0.29
CA PHE A 208 13.08 17.43 0.39
C PHE A 208 11.90 16.56 0.00
N TYR A 209 12.19 15.31 -0.34
CA TYR A 209 11.19 14.30 -0.66
C TYR A 209 11.32 13.14 0.31
N THR A 210 10.19 12.62 0.76
CA THR A 210 10.14 11.38 1.56
C THR A 210 10.01 10.16 0.64
N GLY A 211 10.18 8.95 1.19
CA GLY A 211 10.10 7.70 0.42
C GLY A 211 8.79 7.47 -0.34
N ASN A 212 7.71 8.21 -0.01
CA ASN A 212 6.43 8.17 -0.73
C ASN A 212 6.35 9.24 -1.85
N HIS A 213 7.48 9.82 -2.27
CA HIS A 213 7.56 10.95 -3.22
C HIS A 213 6.77 12.20 -2.79
N ALA A 214 6.34 12.28 -1.53
CA ALA A 214 5.75 13.49 -0.98
C ALA A 214 6.85 14.52 -0.77
N GLY A 215 6.71 15.66 -1.45
CA GLY A 215 7.60 16.80 -1.34
C GLY A 215 7.23 17.68 -0.16
N PHE A 216 8.23 18.21 0.52
CA PHE A 216 8.08 19.12 1.63
C PHE A 216 9.05 20.29 1.48
N GLN A 217 8.69 21.42 2.05
CA GLN A 217 9.56 22.57 2.15
C GLN A 217 9.48 23.18 3.55
N PHE A 218 10.59 23.74 4.01
CA PHE A 218 10.64 24.53 5.24
C PHE A 218 11.67 25.65 5.12
N LYS A 219 11.49 26.70 5.92
CA LYS A 219 12.43 27.82 6.00
C LYS A 219 13.33 27.65 7.22
N THR A 220 14.62 27.84 7.04
CA THR A 220 15.63 27.73 8.10
C THR A 220 16.74 28.79 7.93
N VAL A 221 17.67 28.80 8.87
CA VAL A 221 18.83 29.68 8.91
C VAL A 221 20.07 28.85 9.23
N ILE A 222 21.19 29.17 8.57
CA ILE A 222 22.49 28.58 8.89
C ILE A 222 22.97 29.11 10.25
N LYS A 223 23.13 28.20 11.21
CA LYS A 223 23.60 28.52 12.56
C LYS A 223 25.10 28.49 12.66
N GLU A 224 25.71 27.46 12.08
CA GLU A 224 27.14 27.21 12.27
C GLU A 224 27.73 26.49 11.05
N LYS A 225 29.03 26.69 10.86
CA LYS A 225 29.85 25.99 9.87
C LYS A 225 30.83 25.11 10.61
N ILE A 226 30.73 23.81 10.43
CA ILE A 226 31.55 22.84 11.15
C ILE A 226 32.54 22.26 10.16
N LYS A 227 33.83 22.53 10.38
CA LYS A 227 34.92 21.90 9.62
C LYS A 227 35.39 20.68 10.41
N SER A 228 34.75 19.54 10.18
CA SER A 228 35.26 18.26 10.69
C SER A 228 36.35 17.71 9.77
N LYS A 229 37.25 16.89 10.32
CA LYS A 229 38.37 16.29 9.56
C LYS A 229 37.91 15.35 8.44
N SER A 230 36.72 14.76 8.58
CA SER A 230 36.18 13.81 7.59
C SER A 230 35.27 14.49 6.57
N ILE A 231 34.27 15.25 7.01
CA ILE A 231 33.27 15.87 6.12
C ILE A 231 32.93 17.27 6.65
N PRO A 232 33.05 18.33 5.84
CA PRO A 232 32.56 19.66 6.22
C PRO A 232 31.03 19.66 6.28
N MET A 233 30.48 20.30 7.31
CA MET A 233 29.04 20.30 7.59
C MET A 233 28.50 21.71 7.84
N LEU A 234 27.22 21.88 7.59
CA LEU A 234 26.43 23.05 8.00
C LEU A 234 25.43 22.62 9.05
N LYS A 235 25.31 23.41 10.12
CA LYS A 235 24.25 23.27 11.11
C LYS A 235 23.10 24.20 10.78
N LEU A 236 21.92 23.66 10.50
CA LEU A 236 20.70 24.41 10.23
C LEU A 236 19.79 24.41 11.46
N LYS A 237 19.05 25.51 11.66
CA LYS A 237 18.08 25.61 12.76
C LYS A 237 16.87 24.71 12.52
N HIS A 238 16.39 24.04 13.56
CA HIS A 238 15.09 23.38 13.53
C HIS A 238 13.93 24.36 13.33
N THR A 239 12.87 23.84 12.71
CA THR A 239 11.57 24.49 12.59
C THR A 239 10.44 23.46 12.75
N HIS A 240 9.33 23.95 13.31
CA HIS A 240 8.05 23.26 13.45
C HIS A 240 7.05 23.68 12.36
N SER A 241 7.53 24.40 11.35
CA SER A 241 6.74 24.84 10.20
C SER A 241 7.29 24.17 8.94
N VAL A 242 6.92 22.90 8.79
CA VAL A 242 7.12 22.16 7.54
C VAL A 242 5.83 22.24 6.73
N THR A 243 5.96 22.66 5.48
CA THR A 243 4.82 22.77 4.56
C THR A 243 4.94 21.69 3.49
N ALA A 244 3.86 20.96 3.26
CA ALA A 244 3.79 20.00 2.16
C ALA A 244 3.78 20.77 0.83
N LEU A 245 4.57 20.30 -0.13
CA LEU A 245 4.51 20.80 -1.49
C LEU A 245 3.23 20.27 -2.17
N PRO A 246 2.67 21.02 -3.14
CA PRO A 246 1.53 20.53 -3.91
C PRO A 246 1.87 19.20 -4.55
N TYR A 247 1.05 18.19 -4.27
CA TYR A 247 1.17 16.88 -4.89
C TYR A 247 0.68 16.97 -6.34
N ARG A 248 1.26 16.14 -7.22
CA ARG A 248 0.84 16.07 -8.63
C ARG A 248 -0.60 15.59 -8.70
N LYS A 249 -1.41 16.21 -9.57
CA LYS A 249 -2.80 15.80 -9.73
C LYS A 249 -2.93 14.37 -10.27
N HIS A 250 -1.99 13.97 -11.13
CA HIS A 250 -1.98 12.70 -11.84
C HIS A 250 -0.71 11.91 -11.52
N ASP A 251 -0.87 10.61 -11.27
CA ASP A 251 0.25 9.70 -11.01
C ASP A 251 1.01 9.42 -12.31
N ARG A 252 2.34 9.53 -12.27
CA ARG A 252 3.20 9.24 -13.42
C ARG A 252 3.50 7.76 -13.52
N LYS A 253 3.35 7.21 -14.72
CA LYS A 253 3.87 5.89 -15.07
C LYS A 253 5.12 6.07 -15.91
N SER A 254 6.21 5.43 -15.48
CA SER A 254 7.41 5.36 -16.32
C SER A 254 7.09 4.54 -17.56
N VAL A 255 7.37 5.13 -18.72
CA VAL A 255 7.23 4.52 -20.04
C VAL A 255 8.51 4.79 -20.81
N ARG A 256 8.79 3.98 -21.82
CA ARG A 256 9.91 4.24 -22.73
C ARG A 256 9.38 4.06 -24.14
N MET A 257 8.85 5.14 -24.69
CA MET A 257 8.23 5.13 -26.01
C MET A 257 8.91 6.16 -26.90
N GLU A 258 9.26 5.76 -28.11
CA GLU A 258 9.74 6.68 -29.13
C GLU A 258 8.60 7.62 -29.54
N CYS A 259 8.90 8.90 -29.68
CA CYS A 259 7.92 9.90 -30.08
C CYS A 259 8.55 10.91 -31.06
N SER A 260 7.69 11.55 -31.85
CA SER A 260 8.05 12.69 -32.68
C SER A 260 7.37 13.95 -32.13
N ILE A 261 8.18 14.93 -31.75
CA ILE A 261 7.73 16.20 -31.19
C ILE A 261 7.70 17.24 -32.30
N TYR A 262 6.55 17.87 -32.50
CA TYR A 262 6.39 18.96 -33.46
C TYR A 262 6.28 20.28 -32.71
N ARG A 263 7.04 21.28 -33.14
CA ARG A 263 6.94 22.62 -32.56
C ARG A 263 5.72 23.33 -33.16
N ALA A 264 4.74 23.64 -32.32
CA ALA A 264 3.60 24.46 -32.70
C ALA A 264 3.82 25.91 -32.26
N SER A 265 3.65 26.86 -33.19
CA SER A 265 3.62 28.29 -32.90
C SER A 265 2.21 28.83 -33.10
N ILE A 266 1.72 29.64 -32.16
CA ILE A 266 0.43 30.31 -32.28
C ILE A 266 0.68 31.71 -32.79
N ARG A 267 0.18 32.03 -33.98
CA ARG A 267 0.17 33.39 -34.52
C ARG A 267 -1.23 33.97 -34.36
N THR A 268 -1.34 35.11 -33.67
CA THR A 268 -2.58 35.88 -33.65
C THR A 268 -2.64 36.74 -34.89
N ALA A 269 -3.61 36.48 -35.77
CA ALA A 269 -3.94 37.36 -36.87
C ALA A 269 -5.18 38.17 -36.49
N ASN A 270 -5.06 39.49 -36.54
CA ASN A 270 -6.21 40.38 -36.46
C ASN A 270 -6.89 40.36 -37.83
N THR A 271 -8.11 39.84 -37.90
CA THR A 271 -8.90 39.85 -39.13
C THR A 271 -10.24 40.49 -38.82
N GLY A 272 -10.37 41.79 -39.09
CA GLY A 272 -11.57 42.58 -38.77
C GLY A 272 -11.80 42.74 -37.25
N ASN A 273 -13.07 42.73 -36.82
CA ASN A 273 -13.51 42.92 -35.42
C ASN A 273 -13.20 41.72 -34.48
N GLY A 274 -12.29 40.80 -34.85
CA GLY A 274 -11.96 39.64 -34.02
C GLY A 274 -10.52 39.17 -34.18
N VAL A 275 -9.95 38.70 -33.07
CA VAL A 275 -8.61 38.08 -33.02
C VAL A 275 -8.75 36.59 -33.31
N LYS A 276 -8.21 36.11 -34.43
CA LYS A 276 -8.11 34.67 -34.73
C LYS A 276 -6.72 34.16 -34.35
N ARG A 277 -6.67 33.06 -33.59
CA ARG A 277 -5.43 32.33 -33.28
C ARG A 277 -5.21 31.27 -34.34
N LEU A 278 -4.19 31.45 -35.18
CA LEU A 278 -3.76 30.47 -36.16
C LEU A 278 -2.65 29.61 -35.55
N LEU A 279 -2.89 28.31 -35.48
CA LEU A 279 -1.88 27.33 -35.09
C LEU A 279 -1.04 26.99 -36.31
N GLN A 280 0.24 27.32 -36.29
CA GLN A 280 1.21 26.92 -37.32
C GLN A 280 2.16 25.91 -36.71
N SER A 281 2.03 24.64 -37.08
CA SER A 281 3.01 23.60 -36.75
C SER A 281 4.18 23.66 -37.71
N GLU A 282 5.40 23.58 -37.19
CA GLU A 282 6.57 23.24 -38.00
C GLU A 282 6.44 21.78 -38.48
N ASN A 283 6.87 21.50 -39.71
CA ASN A 283 6.74 20.18 -40.32
C ASN A 283 7.90 19.23 -39.98
N THR A 284 8.97 19.73 -39.36
CA THR A 284 10.15 18.93 -39.03
C THR A 284 9.95 18.24 -37.68
N PRO A 285 9.88 16.89 -37.62
CA PRO A 285 9.75 16.17 -36.37
C PRO A 285 11.08 16.19 -35.60
N LEU A 286 11.02 16.47 -34.31
CA LEU A 286 12.13 16.25 -33.38
C LEU A 286 11.97 14.86 -32.75
N PRO A 287 12.90 13.92 -33.01
CA PRO A 287 12.83 12.60 -32.39
C PRO A 287 13.10 12.71 -30.89
N GLY A 288 12.31 12.00 -30.09
CA GLY A 288 12.42 11.98 -28.64
C GLY A 288 12.02 10.64 -28.05
N ILE A 289 12.25 10.50 -26.75
CA ILE A 289 11.81 9.35 -25.96
C ILE A 289 10.94 9.88 -24.82
N LEU A 290 9.68 9.46 -24.78
CA LEU A 290 8.82 9.65 -23.62
C LEU A 290 9.31 8.74 -22.49
N THR A 291 9.70 9.34 -21.37
CA THR A 291 10.24 8.66 -20.18
C THR A 291 9.21 8.45 -19.08
N ASP A 292 8.18 9.31 -19.04
CA ASP A 292 7.01 9.16 -18.19
C ASP A 292 5.77 9.77 -18.86
N VAL A 293 4.60 9.29 -18.44
CA VAL A 293 3.29 9.86 -18.80
C VAL A 293 2.44 9.94 -17.53
N SER A 294 1.70 11.04 -17.38
CA SER A 294 0.71 11.26 -16.33
C SER A 294 -0.68 11.39 -16.93
#